data_AF-A0A2U1LB97-F1
#
_entry.id   AF-A0A2U1LB97-F1
#
_cell.length_a   1.000
_cell.length_b   1.000
_cell.length_c   1.000
_cell.angle_alpha   90.00
_cell.angle_beta   90.00
_cell.angle_gamma   90.00
#
_symmetry.space_group_name_H-M   'P 1'
#
loop_
_entity.id
_entity.type
_entity.pdbx_description
1 polymer ?
#
loop_
_entity_poly.entity_id
_entity_poly.type
_entity_poly.pdbx_seq_one_letter_code
_entity_poly.pdbx_strand_id
1 'polypeptide(L)'
;METAAVELNTRFIPALEKAAEMNRVVDLQELLERYSFDNICKVAFNVDPGCLSGDGTSGSEFMKAFDEAATLISGRFMYVLPGFHKVKKLFNFGSERRLQKSIATVHKFADNIIKSRMEAKDKKSEEDLLSRFMGNSEYSPEFLRDIIISFILAGRDTTSSALAWFFWILSFHNKVKEKILFELKTIRHSSSKSSRDFYSFDELRNMNYLHAAISEGLRLYPPVPVDEKACLKDDVMLDGTFVGKGWFVTYHTYAMGRMESIWGKDCREFRPERWLEEENCEGNIVYRQDNSFKYPVFHGGPRICLGKEMAYTQMKLVAATIIEMFEVEVVAKTSEKSPPEHVLSLTMRIKDGLMVKLTKR
;
A
#
# COMPACT_ATOMS: atom_id res chain seq x y z
N MET A 1 2.79 12.34 -9.90
CA MET A 1 3.90 11.46 -10.31
C MET A 1 5.24 12.08 -10.01
N GLU A 2 5.48 13.30 -10.49
CA GLU A 2 6.76 14.00 -10.30
C GLU A 2 7.20 14.04 -8.83
N THR A 3 6.28 14.38 -7.92
CA THR A 3 6.48 14.28 -6.46
C THR A 3 7.00 12.93 -5.99
N ALA A 4 6.39 11.84 -6.46
CA ALA A 4 6.74 10.47 -6.07
C ALA A 4 8.14 10.08 -6.57
N ALA A 5 8.48 10.53 -7.78
CA ALA A 5 9.78 10.29 -8.41
C ALA A 5 10.89 11.11 -7.73
N VAL A 6 10.61 12.37 -7.36
CA VAL A 6 11.54 13.23 -6.63
C VAL A 6 11.84 12.65 -5.25
N GLU A 7 10.82 12.31 -4.46
CA GLU A 7 11.01 11.70 -3.14
C GLU A 7 11.82 10.39 -3.23
N LEU A 8 11.53 9.59 -4.27
CA LEU A 8 12.21 8.33 -4.51
C LEU A 8 13.72 8.55 -4.73
N ASN A 9 14.09 9.45 -5.64
CA ASN A 9 15.49 9.61 -6.05
C ASN A 9 16.30 10.50 -5.10
N THR A 10 15.67 11.43 -4.40
CA THR A 10 16.39 12.37 -3.53
C THR A 10 16.56 11.88 -2.09
N ARG A 11 15.70 10.96 -1.63
CA ARG A 11 15.71 10.50 -0.23
C ARG A 11 15.71 8.99 -0.11
N PHE A 12 14.77 8.30 -0.75
CA PHE A 12 14.62 6.86 -0.57
C PHE A 12 15.81 6.08 -1.15
N ILE A 13 16.17 6.31 -2.42
CA ILE A 13 17.30 5.64 -3.06
C ILE A 13 18.63 5.94 -2.36
N PRO A 14 18.97 7.20 -2.00
CA PRO A 14 20.16 7.49 -1.20
C PRO A 14 20.20 6.75 0.15
N ALA A 15 19.05 6.56 0.81
CA ALA A 15 18.99 5.76 2.03
C ALA A 15 19.32 4.28 1.77
N LEU A 16 18.86 3.71 0.65
CA LEU A 16 19.19 2.35 0.23
C LEU A 16 20.67 2.21 -0.21
N GLU A 17 21.20 3.18 -0.96
CA GLU A 17 22.61 3.21 -1.37
C GLU A 17 23.53 3.25 -0.15
N LYS A 18 23.25 4.12 0.81
CA LYS A 18 23.99 4.19 2.07
C LYS A 18 23.94 2.87 2.84
N ALA A 19 22.77 2.21 2.89
CA ALA A 19 22.64 0.91 3.54
C ALA A 19 23.47 -0.17 2.83
N ALA A 20 23.48 -0.17 1.50
CA ALA A 20 24.28 -1.09 0.68
C ALA A 20 25.79 -0.86 0.85
N GLU A 21 26.25 0.39 0.81
CA GLU A 21 27.66 0.77 1.01
C GLU A 21 28.16 0.37 2.40
N MET A 22 27.32 0.54 3.43
CA MET A 22 27.63 0.14 4.80
C MET A 22 27.41 -1.36 5.07
N ASN A 23 26.96 -2.13 4.07
CA ASN A 23 26.63 -3.56 4.19
C ASN A 23 25.66 -3.84 5.36
N ARG A 24 24.70 -2.92 5.58
CA ARG A 24 23.79 -2.93 6.72
C ARG A 24 22.47 -3.62 6.36
N VAL A 25 21.97 -4.45 7.27
CA VAL A 25 20.60 -4.99 7.20
C VAL A 25 19.62 -3.88 7.57
N VAL A 26 18.62 -3.67 6.72
CA VAL A 26 17.57 -2.66 6.90
C VAL A 26 16.19 -3.31 6.80
N ASP A 27 15.21 -2.71 7.45
CA ASP A 27 13.80 -3.08 7.28
C ASP A 27 13.24 -2.35 6.06
N LEU A 28 13.07 -3.07 4.95
CA LEU A 28 12.51 -2.50 3.72
C LEU A 28 11.04 -2.11 3.89
N GLN A 29 10.27 -2.83 4.69
CA GLN A 29 8.86 -2.49 4.96
C GLN A 29 8.77 -1.12 5.64
N GLU A 30 9.63 -0.88 6.62
CA GLU A 30 9.69 0.38 7.37
C GLU A 30 10.10 1.57 6.48
N LEU A 31 11.13 1.39 5.63
CA LEU A 31 11.54 2.42 4.67
C LEU A 31 10.44 2.72 3.65
N LEU A 32 9.73 1.69 3.18
CA LEU A 32 8.59 1.83 2.26
C LEU A 32 7.41 2.56 2.93
N GLU A 33 7.13 2.29 4.20
CA GLU A 33 6.11 3.02 4.96
C GLU A 33 6.44 4.51 5.06
N ARG A 34 7.70 4.87 5.35
CA ARG A 34 8.17 6.27 5.37
C ARG A 34 8.03 6.94 4.01
N TYR A 35 8.49 6.26 2.95
CA TYR A 35 8.34 6.74 1.58
C TYR A 35 6.88 6.99 1.20
N SER A 36 6.01 6.00 1.43
CA SER A 36 4.59 6.10 1.09
C SER A 36 3.89 7.18 1.89
N PHE A 37 4.29 7.41 3.15
CA PHE A 37 3.78 8.49 3.98
C PHE A 37 4.17 9.88 3.44
N ASP A 38 5.45 10.12 3.17
CA ASP A 38 5.90 11.40 2.63
C ASP A 38 5.23 11.69 1.28
N ASN A 39 5.12 10.67 0.42
CA ASN A 39 4.48 10.76 -0.88
C ASN A 39 2.98 11.09 -0.78
N ILE A 40 2.21 10.38 0.06
CA ILE A 40 0.77 10.65 0.16
C ILE A 40 0.51 12.03 0.79
N CYS A 41 1.29 12.44 1.79
CA CYS A 41 1.16 13.78 2.37
C CYS A 41 1.46 14.87 1.35
N LYS A 42 2.45 14.65 0.48
CA LYS A 42 2.82 15.63 -0.54
C LYS A 42 1.86 15.65 -1.73
N VAL A 43 1.32 14.50 -2.14
CA VAL A 43 0.34 14.43 -3.24
C VAL A 43 -1.05 14.91 -2.80
N ALA A 44 -1.53 14.43 -1.66
CA ALA A 44 -2.90 14.73 -1.22
C ALA A 44 -3.01 16.10 -0.55
N PHE A 45 -1.99 16.52 0.20
CA PHE A 45 -2.06 17.71 1.03
C PHE A 45 -0.93 18.69 0.79
N ASN A 46 -0.07 18.46 -0.22
CA ASN A 46 1.16 19.21 -0.52
C ASN A 46 1.94 19.70 0.74
N VAL A 47 2.04 18.78 1.71
CA VAL A 47 2.88 18.87 2.90
C VAL A 47 4.00 17.86 2.75
N ASP A 48 5.23 18.26 3.10
CA ASP A 48 6.39 17.36 3.12
C ASP A 48 6.76 17.07 4.58
N PRO A 49 6.44 15.87 5.12
CA PRO A 49 6.79 15.49 6.48
C PRO A 49 8.29 15.17 6.66
N GLY A 50 8.99 14.83 5.58
CA GLY A 50 10.43 14.53 5.58
C GLY A 50 10.82 13.33 6.43
N CYS A 51 10.02 12.25 6.50
CA CYS A 51 10.32 11.06 7.30
C CYS A 51 11.58 10.31 6.85
N LEU A 52 11.96 10.44 5.59
CA LEU A 52 13.20 9.91 5.05
C LEU A 52 14.40 10.87 5.20
N SER A 53 14.19 12.12 5.62
CA SER A 53 15.25 13.14 5.81
C SER A 53 15.59 13.39 7.29
N GLY A 54 16.86 13.66 7.59
CA GLY A 54 17.27 14.20 8.90
C GLY A 54 17.03 13.26 10.10
N ASP A 55 16.60 13.82 11.24
CA ASP A 55 16.32 13.08 12.49
C ASP A 55 14.97 12.35 12.50
N GLY A 56 14.11 12.56 11.48
CA GLY A 56 12.86 11.85 11.25
C GLY A 56 11.81 11.96 12.38
N THR A 57 11.98 12.90 13.31
CA THR A 57 11.28 12.86 14.61
C THR A 57 9.78 13.12 14.52
N SER A 58 9.36 14.17 13.78
CA SER A 58 7.96 14.61 13.71
C SER A 58 7.03 13.61 13.01
N GLY A 59 7.46 13.06 11.87
CA GLY A 59 6.70 12.04 11.16
C GLY A 59 6.72 10.68 11.88
N SER A 60 7.82 10.36 12.57
CA SER A 60 7.93 9.13 13.36
C SER A 60 6.92 9.07 14.52
N GLU A 61 6.66 10.20 15.20
CA GLU A 61 5.67 10.23 16.28
C GLU A 61 4.25 9.95 15.75
N PHE A 62 3.88 10.59 14.64
CA PHE A 62 2.60 10.35 13.99
C PHE A 62 2.46 8.88 13.56
N MET A 63 3.44 8.33 12.82
CA MET A 63 3.38 6.95 12.32
C MET A 63 3.24 5.93 13.47
N LYS A 64 3.99 6.11 14.57
CA LYS A 64 3.88 5.25 15.75
C LYS A 64 2.50 5.33 16.40
N ALA A 65 1.98 6.55 16.58
CA ALA A 65 0.65 6.75 17.14
C ALA A 65 -0.43 6.15 16.23
N PHE A 66 -0.29 6.32 14.92
CA PHE A 66 -1.22 5.81 13.93
C PHE A 66 -1.26 4.27 13.93
N ASP A 67 -0.10 3.61 13.87
CA ASP A 67 0.02 2.15 13.94
C ASP A 67 -0.53 1.56 15.24
N GLU A 68 -0.25 2.23 16.37
CA GLU A 68 -0.80 1.86 17.66
C GLU A 68 -2.33 1.99 17.67
N ALA A 69 -2.87 3.10 17.15
CA ALA A 69 -4.31 3.30 17.06
C ALA A 69 -4.99 2.22 16.20
N ALA A 70 -4.46 1.95 15.01
CA ALA A 70 -4.95 0.90 14.11
C ALA A 70 -4.95 -0.48 14.78
N THR A 71 -3.83 -0.86 15.41
CA THR A 71 -3.69 -2.15 16.09
C THR A 71 -4.66 -2.29 17.27
N LEU A 72 -4.81 -1.23 18.08
CA LEU A 72 -5.73 -1.23 19.22
C LEU A 72 -7.20 -1.26 18.78
N ILE A 73 -7.55 -0.60 17.67
CA ILE A 73 -8.89 -0.64 17.07
C ILE A 73 -9.20 -2.06 16.56
N SER A 74 -8.31 -2.66 15.76
CA SER A 74 -8.47 -4.04 15.28
C SER A 74 -8.54 -5.04 16.43
N GLY A 75 -7.77 -4.83 17.50
CA GLY A 75 -7.82 -5.65 18.70
C GLY A 75 -9.18 -5.66 19.41
N ARG A 76 -10.05 -4.67 19.17
CA ARG A 76 -11.42 -4.67 19.75
C ARG A 76 -12.28 -5.82 19.24
N PHE A 77 -12.03 -6.30 18.02
CA PHE A 77 -12.74 -7.45 17.45
C PHE A 77 -12.30 -8.78 18.06
N MET A 78 -11.14 -8.81 18.73
CA MET A 78 -10.60 -10.00 19.38
C MET A 78 -10.99 -10.14 20.86
N TYR A 79 -11.82 -9.22 21.40
CA TYR A 79 -12.28 -9.33 22.78
C TYR A 79 -13.27 -10.47 22.96
N VAL A 80 -13.00 -11.33 23.96
CA VAL A 80 -13.86 -12.47 24.33
C VAL A 80 -15.29 -12.03 24.67
N LEU A 81 -15.44 -10.88 25.33
CA LEU A 81 -16.73 -10.31 25.70
C LEU A 81 -17.08 -9.14 24.76
N PRO A 82 -18.15 -9.27 23.94
CA PRO A 82 -18.64 -8.17 23.12
C PRO A 82 -18.91 -6.93 23.97
N GLY A 83 -18.39 -5.78 23.54
CA GLY A 83 -18.58 -4.51 24.25
C GLY A 83 -17.64 -4.27 25.44
N PHE A 84 -16.72 -5.17 25.78
CA PHE A 84 -15.74 -4.94 26.86
C PHE A 84 -14.88 -3.68 26.63
N HIS A 85 -14.64 -3.33 25.37
CA HIS A 85 -14.01 -2.06 25.00
C HIS A 85 -14.75 -0.83 25.55
N LYS A 86 -16.09 -0.88 25.67
CA LYS A 86 -16.89 0.23 26.22
C LYS A 86 -16.60 0.44 27.70
N VAL A 87 -16.40 -0.63 28.46
CA VAL A 87 -16.00 -0.58 29.87
C VAL A 87 -14.61 0.03 30.00
N LYS A 88 -13.64 -0.48 29.21
CA LYS A 88 -12.27 0.06 29.19
C LYS A 88 -12.23 1.54 28.79
N LYS A 89 -13.12 1.95 27.88
CA LYS A 89 -13.28 3.34 27.43
C LYS A 89 -13.90 4.21 28.53
N LEU A 90 -14.93 3.73 29.22
CA LEU A 90 -15.60 4.45 30.31
C LEU A 90 -14.63 4.76 31.47
N PHE A 91 -13.85 3.77 31.89
CA PHE A 91 -12.87 3.92 32.97
C PHE A 91 -11.49 4.40 32.48
N ASN A 92 -11.35 4.66 31.18
CA ASN A 92 -10.13 5.14 30.54
C ASN A 92 -8.84 4.41 30.97
N PHE A 93 -8.81 3.08 30.85
CA PHE A 93 -7.65 2.28 31.26
C PHE A 93 -7.17 1.29 30.19
N GLY A 94 -5.93 0.85 30.33
CA GLY A 94 -5.30 -0.13 29.42
C GLY A 94 -5.24 0.36 27.98
N SER A 95 -5.74 -0.47 27.07
CA SER A 95 -5.75 -0.22 25.61
C SER A 95 -6.50 1.04 25.22
N GLU A 96 -7.61 1.37 25.89
CA GLU A 96 -8.45 2.51 25.49
C GLU A 96 -7.80 3.85 25.88
N ARG A 97 -7.05 3.89 27.00
CA ARG A 97 -6.25 5.06 27.38
C ARG A 97 -5.12 5.33 26.39
N ARG A 98 -4.44 4.26 25.95
CA ARG A 98 -3.39 4.35 24.93
C ARG A 98 -3.99 4.84 23.62
N LEU A 99 -5.08 4.22 23.16
CA LEU A 99 -5.80 4.63 21.97
C LEU A 99 -6.24 6.10 22.02
N GLN A 100 -6.73 6.60 23.15
CA GLN A 100 -7.08 8.02 23.30
C GLN A 100 -5.88 8.94 23.08
N LYS A 101 -4.70 8.60 23.62
CA LYS A 101 -3.46 9.36 23.39
C LYS A 101 -3.04 9.30 21.93
N SER A 102 -3.05 8.12 21.33
CA SER A 102 -2.66 7.92 19.94
C SER A 102 -3.57 8.70 18.99
N ILE A 103 -4.89 8.68 19.22
CA ILE A 103 -5.87 9.48 18.46
C ILE A 103 -5.59 10.98 18.62
N ALA A 104 -5.26 11.45 19.81
CA ALA A 104 -4.94 12.87 20.03
C ALA A 104 -3.71 13.31 19.21
N THR A 105 -2.67 12.49 19.15
CA THR A 105 -1.48 12.76 18.31
C THR A 105 -1.83 12.77 16.82
N VAL A 106 -2.62 11.79 16.36
CA VAL A 106 -3.07 11.71 14.95
C VAL A 106 -3.92 12.92 14.59
N HIS A 107 -4.87 13.31 15.45
CA HIS A 107 -5.71 14.50 15.22
C HIS A 107 -4.88 15.78 15.19
N LYS A 108 -3.97 15.96 16.15
CA LYS A 108 -3.10 17.14 16.20
C LYS A 108 -2.29 17.30 14.91
N PHE A 109 -1.77 16.20 14.37
CA PHE A 109 -1.04 16.24 13.10
C PHE A 109 -1.94 16.68 11.92
N ALA A 110 -3.13 16.09 11.78
CA ALA A 110 -4.08 16.46 10.73
C ALA A 110 -4.58 17.91 10.88
N ASP A 111 -4.88 18.35 12.12
CA ASP A 111 -5.30 19.72 12.42
C ASP A 111 -4.19 20.73 12.07
N ASN A 112 -2.91 20.39 12.29
CA ASN A 112 -1.78 21.21 11.87
C ASN A 112 -1.70 21.35 10.34
N ILE A 113 -1.94 20.26 9.59
CA ILE A 113 -1.99 20.31 8.12
C ILE A 113 -3.10 21.26 7.66
N ILE A 114 -4.30 21.14 8.21
CA ILE A 114 -5.44 22.00 7.88
C ILE A 114 -5.10 23.46 8.17
N LYS A 115 -4.56 23.75 9.36
CA LYS A 115 -4.18 25.10 9.77
C LYS A 115 -3.14 25.72 8.83
N SER A 116 -2.06 24.99 8.55
CA SER A 116 -1.02 25.45 7.61
C SER A 116 -1.60 25.74 6.23
N ARG A 117 -2.60 24.96 5.77
CA ARG A 117 -3.26 25.23 4.48
C ARG A 117 -4.19 26.43 4.51
N MET A 118 -4.94 26.64 5.58
CA MET A 118 -5.78 27.83 5.73
C MET A 118 -4.95 29.12 5.75
N GLU A 119 -3.77 29.08 6.37
CA GLU A 119 -2.86 30.22 6.48
C GLU A 119 -2.14 30.53 5.16
N ALA A 120 -1.87 29.52 4.32
CA ALA A 120 -1.07 29.67 3.11
C ALA A 120 -1.73 30.53 2.00
N LYS A 121 -3.05 30.80 2.03
CA LYS A 121 -3.84 31.73 1.18
C LYS A 121 -3.38 31.96 -0.29
N ASP A 122 -2.74 30.98 -0.93
CA ASP A 122 -2.15 31.19 -2.25
C ASP A 122 -3.18 30.88 -3.34
N LYS A 123 -3.37 31.79 -4.30
CA LYS A 123 -4.35 31.65 -5.40
C LYS A 123 -3.98 30.56 -6.43
N LYS A 124 -2.79 29.95 -6.29
CA LYS A 124 -2.37 28.75 -7.03
C LYS A 124 -2.82 27.43 -6.36
N SER A 125 -3.56 27.49 -5.25
CA SER A 125 -3.86 26.33 -4.39
C SER A 125 -4.86 25.30 -4.92
N GLU A 126 -5.41 25.40 -6.14
CA GLU A 126 -6.36 24.39 -6.66
C GLU A 126 -5.74 23.03 -7.06
N GLU A 127 -4.42 22.87 -6.90
CA GLU A 127 -3.70 21.71 -7.42
C GLU A 127 -3.76 20.46 -6.50
N ASP A 128 -3.88 20.62 -5.18
CA ASP A 128 -3.92 19.48 -4.25
C ASP A 128 -5.33 19.12 -3.76
N LEU A 129 -5.48 17.86 -3.33
CA LEU A 129 -6.78 17.29 -3.00
C LEU A 129 -7.45 17.99 -1.81
N LEU A 130 -6.70 18.33 -0.76
CA LEU A 130 -7.25 19.00 0.41
C LEU A 130 -7.81 20.37 0.07
N SER A 131 -7.11 21.13 -0.77
CA SER A 131 -7.56 22.45 -1.22
C SER A 131 -8.90 22.37 -1.97
N ARG A 132 -9.14 21.30 -2.75
CA ARG A 132 -10.43 21.05 -3.41
C ARG A 132 -11.56 20.78 -2.42
N PHE A 133 -11.29 20.06 -1.32
CA PHE A 133 -12.26 19.89 -0.25
C PHE A 133 -12.50 21.20 0.50
N MET A 134 -11.44 21.94 0.85
CA MET A 134 -11.55 23.23 1.55
C MET A 134 -12.29 24.31 0.75
N GLY A 135 -12.31 24.20 -0.58
CA GLY A 135 -13.10 25.07 -1.46
C GLY A 135 -14.61 24.95 -1.26
N ASN A 136 -15.09 23.86 -0.63
CA ASN A 136 -16.49 23.73 -0.24
C ASN A 136 -16.68 24.13 1.24
N SER A 137 -17.34 25.27 1.45
CA SER A 137 -17.63 25.82 2.78
C SER A 137 -18.59 24.99 3.63
N GLU A 138 -19.27 23.99 3.05
CA GLU A 138 -20.16 23.08 3.79
C GLU A 138 -19.38 22.04 4.62
N TYR A 139 -18.09 21.84 4.34
CA TYR A 139 -17.30 20.85 5.05
C TYR A 139 -16.71 21.41 6.35
N SER A 140 -16.98 20.71 7.45
CA SER A 140 -16.46 21.07 8.77
C SER A 140 -14.97 20.71 8.90
N PRO A 141 -14.22 21.36 9.81
CA PRO A 141 -12.84 20.99 10.10
C PRO A 141 -12.67 19.51 10.48
N GLU A 142 -13.65 18.93 11.17
CA GLU A 142 -13.66 17.51 11.51
C GLU A 142 -13.72 16.63 10.26
N PHE A 143 -14.58 16.99 9.29
CA PHE A 143 -14.65 16.27 8.03
C PHE A 143 -13.32 16.33 7.26
N LEU A 144 -12.70 17.51 7.19
CA LEU A 144 -11.38 17.67 6.56
C LEU A 144 -10.31 16.82 7.24
N ARG A 145 -10.32 16.74 8.58
CA ARG A 145 -9.44 15.87 9.34
C ARG A 145 -9.67 14.40 9.01
N ASP A 146 -10.92 13.96 8.96
CA ASP A 146 -11.27 12.58 8.63
C ASP A 146 -10.81 12.20 7.21
N ILE A 147 -10.92 13.13 6.25
CA ILE A 147 -10.37 12.98 4.91
C ILE A 147 -8.85 12.80 4.96
N ILE A 148 -8.12 13.67 5.69
CA ILE A 148 -6.66 13.57 5.81
C ILE A 148 -6.24 12.20 6.36
N ILE A 149 -6.85 11.79 7.47
CA ILE A 149 -6.55 10.51 8.13
C ILE A 149 -6.87 9.34 7.18
N SER A 150 -7.99 9.39 6.46
CA SER A 150 -8.41 8.34 5.53
C SER A 150 -7.44 8.19 4.35
N PHE A 151 -6.98 9.30 3.77
CA PHE A 151 -6.02 9.27 2.66
C PHE A 151 -4.65 8.78 3.11
N ILE A 152 -4.18 9.18 4.30
CA ILE A 152 -2.93 8.68 4.87
C ILE A 152 -3.01 7.17 5.09
N LEU A 153 -4.07 6.68 5.73
CA LEU A 153 -4.30 5.23 5.93
C LEU A 153 -4.22 4.48 4.60
N ALA A 154 -5.02 4.95 3.61
CA ALA A 154 -5.19 4.25 2.35
C ALA A 154 -3.89 4.25 1.54
N GLY A 155 -3.16 5.38 1.47
CA GLY A 155 -1.96 5.51 0.65
C GLY A 155 -0.70 4.91 1.26
N ARG A 156 -0.51 5.04 2.58
CA ARG A 156 0.70 4.60 3.30
C ARG A 156 0.72 3.08 3.48
N ASP A 157 -0.24 2.56 4.23
CA ASP A 157 -0.14 1.21 4.80
C ASP A 157 -0.41 0.13 3.75
N THR A 158 -1.24 0.42 2.73
CA THR A 158 -1.58 -0.57 1.69
C THR A 158 -0.44 -0.73 0.69
N THR A 159 0.13 0.37 0.18
CA THR A 159 1.20 0.37 -0.82
C THR A 159 2.51 -0.20 -0.27
N SER A 160 2.88 0.18 0.95
CA SER A 160 4.08 -0.33 1.62
C SER A 160 3.99 -1.82 1.92
N SER A 161 2.85 -2.29 2.44
CA SER A 161 2.56 -3.72 2.63
C SER A 161 2.63 -4.50 1.31
N ALA A 162 2.00 -4.00 0.25
CA ALA A 162 2.03 -4.64 -1.07
C ALA A 162 3.45 -4.82 -1.59
N LEU A 163 4.27 -3.77 -1.52
CA LEU A 163 5.67 -3.81 -1.96
C LEU A 163 6.52 -4.72 -1.10
N ALA A 164 6.34 -4.71 0.23
CA ALA A 164 7.06 -5.62 1.12
C ALA A 164 6.77 -7.09 0.76
N TRP A 165 5.50 -7.48 0.62
CA TRP A 165 5.15 -8.84 0.19
C TRP A 165 5.62 -9.17 -1.23
N PHE A 166 5.59 -8.20 -2.14
CA PHE A 166 6.10 -8.36 -3.50
C PHE A 166 7.61 -8.64 -3.53
N PHE A 167 8.42 -7.87 -2.79
CA PHE A 167 9.86 -8.15 -2.71
C PHE A 167 10.16 -9.46 -1.99
N TRP A 168 9.40 -9.79 -0.95
CA TRP A 168 9.52 -11.07 -0.27
C TRP A 168 9.29 -12.23 -1.24
N ILE A 169 8.18 -12.26 -1.98
CA ILE A 169 7.89 -13.38 -2.89
C ILE A 169 8.83 -13.40 -4.10
N LEU A 170 9.23 -12.24 -4.61
CA LEU A 170 10.16 -12.11 -5.73
C LEU A 170 11.55 -12.66 -5.39
N SER A 171 11.97 -12.61 -4.11
CA SER A 171 13.27 -13.15 -3.66
C SER A 171 13.42 -14.66 -3.92
N PHE A 172 12.32 -15.39 -4.07
CA PHE A 172 12.31 -16.82 -4.41
C PHE A 172 12.16 -17.09 -5.91
N HIS A 173 11.91 -16.06 -6.73
CA HIS A 173 11.52 -16.18 -8.13
C HIS A 173 12.48 -15.46 -9.08
N ASN A 174 13.74 -15.93 -9.12
CA ASN A 174 14.79 -15.34 -9.96
C ASN A 174 14.40 -15.23 -11.45
N LYS A 175 13.69 -16.22 -12.01
CA LYS A 175 13.22 -16.17 -13.41
C LYS A 175 12.24 -15.03 -13.66
N VAL A 176 11.37 -14.72 -12.70
CA VAL A 176 10.43 -13.59 -12.79
C VAL A 176 11.22 -12.28 -12.70
N LYS A 177 12.17 -12.19 -11.76
CA LYS A 177 13.07 -11.03 -11.62
C LYS A 177 13.88 -10.76 -12.89
N GLU A 178 14.40 -11.80 -13.55
CA GLU A 178 15.13 -11.70 -14.82
C GLU A 178 14.25 -11.18 -15.95
N LYS A 179 13.01 -11.64 -16.06
CA LYS A 179 12.04 -11.14 -17.04
C LYS A 179 11.66 -9.68 -16.80
N ILE A 180 11.48 -9.27 -15.54
CA ILE A 180 11.28 -7.86 -15.18
C ILE A 180 12.52 -7.04 -15.59
N LEU A 181 13.72 -7.47 -15.24
CA LEU A 181 14.96 -6.77 -15.62
C LEU A 181 15.11 -6.64 -17.15
N PHE A 182 14.73 -7.67 -17.91
CA PHE A 182 14.73 -7.63 -19.37
C PHE A 182 13.73 -6.60 -19.92
N GLU A 183 12.51 -6.57 -19.37
CA GLU A 183 11.50 -5.56 -19.71
C GLU A 183 12.02 -4.14 -19.43
N LEU A 184 12.57 -3.89 -18.23
CA LEU A 184 13.07 -2.57 -17.84
C LEU A 184 14.21 -2.11 -18.77
N LYS A 185 15.16 -2.99 -19.09
CA LYS A 185 16.26 -2.69 -20.03
C LYS A 185 15.74 -2.32 -21.42
N THR A 186 14.73 -3.03 -21.91
CA THR A 186 14.11 -2.78 -23.21
C THR A 186 13.46 -1.40 -23.25
N ILE A 187 12.71 -1.03 -22.21
CA ILE A 187 12.08 0.29 -22.07
C ILE A 187 13.13 1.41 -22.04
N ARG A 188 14.20 1.25 -21.23
CA ARG A 188 15.30 2.21 -21.16
C ARG A 188 15.99 2.43 -22.50
N HIS A 189 16.28 1.34 -23.21
CA HIS A 189 16.90 1.42 -24.54
C HIS A 189 16.00 2.16 -25.54
N SER A 190 14.69 1.88 -25.55
CA SER A 190 13.74 2.57 -26.43
C SER A 190 13.64 4.08 -26.14
N SER A 191 13.88 4.49 -24.90
CA SER A 191 13.76 5.88 -24.46
C SER A 191 15.11 6.61 -24.40
N SER A 192 16.21 5.97 -24.80
CA SER A 192 17.59 6.49 -24.68
C SER A 192 17.94 6.98 -23.26
N LYS A 193 17.42 6.30 -22.22
CA LYS A 193 17.65 6.67 -20.81
C LYS A 193 18.59 5.70 -20.10
N SER A 194 19.34 6.22 -19.14
CA SER A 194 20.13 5.44 -18.20
C SER A 194 19.28 4.90 -17.04
N SER A 195 19.84 3.97 -16.27
CA SER A 195 19.20 3.44 -15.05
C SER A 195 19.00 4.48 -13.94
N ARG A 196 19.67 5.64 -14.02
CA ARG A 196 19.52 6.73 -13.04
C ARG A 196 18.46 7.75 -13.40
N ASP A 197 17.94 7.69 -14.62
CA ASP A 197 16.94 8.66 -15.08
C ASP A 197 15.55 8.30 -14.56
N PHE A 198 14.71 9.31 -14.36
CA PHE A 198 13.32 9.10 -13.94
C PHE A 198 12.53 8.33 -15.00
N TYR A 199 11.77 7.33 -14.54
CA TYR A 199 10.71 6.76 -15.36
C TYR A 199 9.59 7.78 -15.55
N SER A 200 9.21 8.02 -16.80
CA SER A 200 8.03 8.79 -17.17
C SER A 200 6.76 7.97 -16.95
N PHE A 201 5.59 8.62 -16.99
CA PHE A 201 4.31 7.91 -16.90
C PHE A 201 4.14 6.90 -18.02
N ASP A 202 4.54 7.26 -19.24
CA ASP A 202 4.42 6.39 -20.41
C ASP A 202 5.34 5.17 -20.29
N GLU A 203 6.56 5.35 -19.78
CA GLU A 203 7.46 4.23 -19.48
C GLU A 203 6.84 3.29 -18.44
N LEU A 204 6.29 3.83 -17.34
CA LEU A 204 5.60 3.02 -16.33
C LEU A 204 4.37 2.31 -16.90
N ARG A 205 3.65 2.91 -17.83
CA ARG A 205 2.48 2.31 -18.50
C ARG A 205 2.89 1.09 -19.33
N ASN A 206 4.07 1.12 -19.94
CA ASN A 206 4.58 0.05 -20.79
C ASN A 206 5.23 -1.13 -20.02
N MET A 207 5.35 -1.05 -18.69
CA MET A 207 5.85 -2.14 -17.84
C MET A 207 4.79 -3.22 -17.60
N ASN A 208 4.39 -3.92 -18.65
CA ASN A 208 3.33 -4.94 -18.64
C ASN A 208 3.67 -6.14 -17.74
N TYR A 209 4.87 -6.68 -17.84
CA TYR A 209 5.33 -7.84 -17.07
C TYR A 209 5.51 -7.50 -15.59
N LEU A 210 6.05 -6.32 -15.25
CA LEU A 210 6.08 -5.84 -13.87
C LEU A 210 4.67 -5.63 -13.31
N HIS A 211 3.74 -5.08 -14.10
CA HIS A 211 2.34 -4.93 -13.68
C HIS A 211 1.71 -6.29 -13.38
N ALA A 212 1.93 -7.27 -14.24
CA ALA A 212 1.51 -8.65 -14.06
C ALA A 212 2.11 -9.28 -12.78
N ALA A 213 3.40 -9.07 -12.53
CA ALA A 213 4.06 -9.60 -11.34
C ALA A 213 3.56 -8.96 -10.05
N ILE A 214 3.33 -7.64 -10.05
CA ILE A 214 2.71 -6.94 -8.90
C ILE A 214 1.29 -7.45 -8.67
N SER A 215 0.49 -7.62 -9.73
CA SER A 215 -0.89 -8.12 -9.61
C SER A 215 -0.95 -9.55 -9.09
N GLU A 216 -0.01 -10.39 -9.51
CA GLU A 216 0.13 -11.75 -8.96
C GLU A 216 0.57 -11.73 -7.49
N GLY A 217 1.47 -10.81 -7.14
CA GLY A 217 1.91 -10.60 -5.76
C GLY A 217 0.75 -10.19 -4.87
N LEU A 218 -0.07 -9.24 -5.33
CA LEU A 218 -1.29 -8.78 -4.68
C LEU A 218 -2.38 -9.86 -4.58
N ARG A 219 -2.50 -10.76 -5.57
CA ARG A 219 -3.45 -11.88 -5.52
C ARG A 219 -3.12 -12.82 -4.37
N LEU A 220 -1.84 -13.13 -4.19
CA LEU A 220 -1.37 -14.02 -3.12
C LEU A 220 -1.26 -13.26 -1.79
N TYR A 221 -0.81 -12.03 -1.77
CA TYR A 221 -0.57 -11.28 -0.55
C TYR A 221 -1.26 -9.90 -0.61
N PRO A 222 -2.60 -9.86 -0.61
CA PRO A 222 -3.35 -8.61 -0.65
C PRO A 222 -3.17 -7.82 0.64
N PRO A 223 -2.90 -6.51 0.59
CA PRO A 223 -2.80 -5.68 1.79
C PRO A 223 -4.07 -5.69 2.64
N VAL A 224 -5.26 -5.80 2.01
CA VAL A 224 -6.55 -5.94 2.70
C VAL A 224 -7.06 -7.37 2.47
N PRO A 225 -6.78 -8.32 3.39
CA PRO A 225 -7.08 -9.75 3.18
C PRO A 225 -8.54 -10.13 3.43
N VAL A 226 -9.27 -9.28 4.15
CA VAL A 226 -10.66 -9.48 4.56
C VAL A 226 -11.37 -8.12 4.48
N ASP A 227 -12.53 -8.08 3.85
CA ASP A 227 -13.35 -6.87 3.75
C ASP A 227 -14.81 -7.19 4.09
N GLU A 228 -15.44 -6.30 4.85
CA GLU A 228 -16.78 -6.49 5.41
C GLU A 228 -17.75 -5.40 4.93
N LYS A 229 -19.03 -5.77 4.84
CA LYS A 229 -20.15 -4.87 4.52
C LYS A 229 -21.29 -5.12 5.49
N ALA A 230 -21.84 -4.06 6.07
CA ALA A 230 -23.04 -4.15 6.91
C ALA A 230 -24.30 -4.05 6.05
N CYS A 231 -25.21 -5.00 6.22
CA CYS A 231 -26.49 -5.03 5.54
C CYS A 231 -27.43 -3.95 6.13
N LEU A 232 -27.84 -2.95 5.34
CA LEU A 232 -28.65 -1.82 5.85
C LEU A 232 -30.14 -2.16 5.99
N LYS A 233 -30.62 -3.11 5.20
CA LYS A 233 -32.00 -3.63 5.14
C LYS A 233 -31.94 -5.08 4.72
N ASP A 234 -32.89 -5.89 5.19
CA ASP A 234 -33.00 -7.31 4.81
C ASP A 234 -32.87 -7.48 3.29
N ASP A 235 -32.09 -8.48 2.88
CA ASP A 235 -31.76 -8.74 1.49
C ASP A 235 -31.64 -10.26 1.24
N VAL A 236 -31.61 -10.65 -0.04
CA VAL A 236 -31.43 -12.05 -0.46
C VAL A 236 -30.39 -12.08 -1.58
N MET A 237 -29.31 -12.85 -1.39
CA MET A 237 -28.27 -13.04 -2.39
C MET A 237 -28.78 -13.78 -3.63
N LEU A 238 -28.01 -13.76 -4.71
CA LEU A 238 -28.37 -14.37 -6.00
C LEU A 238 -28.63 -15.89 -5.92
N ASP A 239 -28.06 -16.56 -4.91
CA ASP A 239 -28.26 -17.99 -4.67
C ASP A 239 -29.44 -18.30 -3.72
N GLY A 240 -30.20 -17.27 -3.32
CA GLY A 240 -31.31 -17.39 -2.39
C GLY A 240 -30.93 -17.24 -0.92
N THR A 241 -29.67 -16.99 -0.59
CA THR A 241 -29.22 -16.81 0.81
C THR A 241 -29.77 -15.52 1.41
N PHE A 242 -30.56 -15.63 2.47
CA PHE A 242 -31.07 -14.46 3.22
C PHE A 242 -29.97 -13.78 4.04
N VAL A 243 -29.93 -12.44 4.00
CA VAL A 243 -29.06 -11.60 4.80
C VAL A 243 -29.91 -10.59 5.56
N GLY A 244 -29.94 -10.72 6.88
CA GLY A 244 -30.72 -9.83 7.74
C GLY A 244 -30.08 -8.44 7.89
N LYS A 245 -30.92 -7.43 8.15
CA LYS A 245 -30.48 -6.09 8.53
C LYS A 245 -29.51 -6.15 9.71
N GLY A 246 -28.39 -5.43 9.57
CA GLY A 246 -27.31 -5.35 10.55
C GLY A 246 -26.31 -6.50 10.49
N TRP A 247 -26.55 -7.53 9.67
CA TRP A 247 -25.57 -8.60 9.49
C TRP A 247 -24.37 -8.11 8.69
N PHE A 248 -23.19 -8.63 9.01
CA PHE A 248 -21.99 -8.42 8.23
C PHE A 248 -21.87 -9.50 7.15
N VAL A 249 -21.61 -9.07 5.92
CA VAL A 249 -21.22 -9.92 4.80
C VAL A 249 -19.74 -9.66 4.55
N THR A 250 -18.94 -10.72 4.61
CA THR A 250 -17.48 -10.63 4.55
C THR A 250 -16.97 -11.53 3.43
N TYR A 251 -16.02 -11.02 2.64
CA TYR A 251 -15.27 -11.83 1.68
C TYR A 251 -13.78 -11.77 1.99
N HIS A 252 -13.11 -12.90 1.75
CA HIS A 252 -11.71 -13.09 2.10
C HIS A 252 -10.86 -13.09 0.83
N THR A 253 -10.38 -11.91 0.42
CA THR A 253 -9.55 -11.75 -0.78
C THR A 253 -8.30 -12.64 -0.74
N TYR A 254 -7.70 -12.81 0.44
CA TYR A 254 -6.54 -13.70 0.65
C TYR A 254 -6.85 -15.18 0.36
N ALA A 255 -8.03 -15.64 0.79
CA ALA A 255 -8.48 -17.01 0.54
C ALA A 255 -8.91 -17.19 -0.92
N MET A 256 -9.72 -16.25 -1.43
CA MET A 256 -10.19 -16.23 -2.83
C MET A 256 -9.03 -16.27 -3.82
N GLY A 257 -7.93 -15.56 -3.53
CA GLY A 257 -6.71 -15.62 -4.30
C GLY A 257 -6.19 -17.06 -4.46
N ARG A 258 -6.38 -17.94 -3.49
CA ARG A 258 -5.85 -19.33 -3.46
C ARG A 258 -6.90 -20.41 -3.71
N MET A 259 -8.09 -20.04 -4.19
CA MET A 259 -9.15 -21.01 -4.47
C MET A 259 -8.96 -21.64 -5.84
N GLU A 260 -8.87 -22.98 -5.88
CA GLU A 260 -8.77 -23.74 -7.14
C GLU A 260 -10.00 -23.51 -8.04
N SER A 261 -11.19 -23.36 -7.46
CA SER A 261 -12.41 -23.05 -8.22
C SER A 261 -12.38 -21.70 -8.94
N ILE A 262 -11.50 -20.77 -8.52
CA ILE A 262 -11.37 -19.43 -9.11
C ILE A 262 -10.15 -19.35 -10.02
N TRP A 263 -9.02 -19.94 -9.60
CA TRP A 263 -7.71 -19.76 -10.23
C TRP A 263 -7.11 -21.03 -10.85
N GLY A 264 -7.79 -22.17 -10.75
CA GLY A 264 -7.31 -23.46 -11.23
C GLY A 264 -6.29 -24.12 -10.29
N LYS A 265 -5.73 -25.26 -10.73
CA LYS A 265 -4.82 -26.10 -9.92
C LYS A 265 -3.55 -25.37 -9.46
N ASP A 266 -3.10 -24.41 -10.27
CA ASP A 266 -1.93 -23.57 -10.00
C ASP A 266 -2.24 -22.33 -9.14
N CYS A 267 -3.41 -22.27 -8.49
CA CYS A 267 -3.85 -21.12 -7.68
C CYS A 267 -2.88 -20.71 -6.57
N ARG A 268 -1.94 -21.57 -6.17
CA ARG A 268 -0.92 -21.26 -5.14
C ARG A 268 0.43 -20.83 -5.73
N GLU A 269 0.63 -20.97 -7.03
CA GLU A 269 1.87 -20.59 -7.70
C GLU A 269 1.92 -19.09 -7.94
N PHE A 270 3.09 -18.48 -7.75
CA PHE A 270 3.36 -17.12 -8.20
C PHE A 270 3.71 -17.13 -9.69
N ARG A 271 2.69 -16.94 -10.53
CA ARG A 271 2.83 -16.96 -12.00
C ARG A 271 2.30 -15.68 -12.65
N PRO A 272 3.14 -14.65 -12.84
CA PRO A 272 2.77 -13.41 -13.53
C PRO A 272 2.14 -13.64 -14.90
N GLU A 273 2.52 -14.70 -15.61
CA GLU A 273 2.04 -15.01 -16.96
C GLU A 273 0.52 -15.18 -17.05
N ARG A 274 -0.19 -15.42 -15.94
CA ARG A 274 -1.67 -15.50 -15.95
C ARG A 274 -2.36 -14.16 -16.25
N TRP A 275 -1.62 -13.07 -16.13
CA TRP A 275 -2.09 -11.70 -16.34
C TRP A 275 -1.68 -11.15 -17.70
N LEU A 276 -1.11 -11.99 -18.56
CA LEU A 276 -0.56 -11.58 -19.85
C LEU A 276 -1.36 -12.24 -20.97
N GLU A 277 -1.60 -11.49 -22.02
CA GLU A 277 -2.18 -11.97 -23.26
C GLU A 277 -1.43 -11.41 -24.46
N GLU A 278 -1.47 -12.12 -25.59
CA GLU A 278 -0.96 -11.61 -26.86
C GLU A 278 -2.05 -10.72 -27.48
N GLU A 279 -1.74 -9.44 -27.69
CA GLU A 279 -2.69 -8.46 -28.23
C GLU A 279 -2.96 -8.68 -29.72
N ASN A 280 -1.99 -9.24 -30.43
CA ASN A 280 -2.00 -9.36 -31.89
C ASN A 280 -1.04 -10.47 -32.37
N CYS A 281 -1.19 -10.87 -33.63
CA CYS A 281 -0.40 -11.93 -34.28
C CYS A 281 1.12 -11.64 -34.35
N GLU A 282 1.53 -10.43 -33.98
CA GLU A 282 2.93 -9.97 -33.95
C GLU A 282 3.65 -10.35 -32.64
N GLY A 283 2.93 -10.93 -31.66
CA GLY A 283 3.52 -11.42 -30.41
C GLY A 283 3.74 -10.34 -29.34
N ASN A 284 3.06 -9.19 -29.43
CA ASN A 284 3.11 -8.19 -28.36
C ASN A 284 2.33 -8.68 -27.14
N ILE A 285 3.05 -8.83 -26.03
CA ILE A 285 2.49 -9.28 -24.76
C ILE A 285 2.02 -8.06 -23.97
N VAL A 286 0.73 -8.00 -23.66
CA VAL A 286 0.12 -6.91 -22.89
C VAL A 286 -0.46 -7.43 -21.58
N TYR A 287 -0.55 -6.54 -20.60
CA TYR A 287 -1.24 -6.84 -19.35
C TYR A 287 -2.76 -6.89 -19.58
N ARG A 288 -3.37 -8.03 -19.24
CA ARG A 288 -4.81 -8.25 -19.22
C ARG A 288 -5.34 -8.13 -17.79
N GLN A 289 -6.15 -7.11 -17.54
CA GLN A 289 -6.88 -7.03 -16.29
C GLN A 289 -7.98 -8.10 -16.22
N ASP A 290 -8.00 -8.89 -15.16
CA ASP A 290 -9.09 -9.85 -14.93
C ASP A 290 -10.33 -9.17 -14.32
N ASN A 291 -11.44 -9.90 -14.25
CA ASN A 291 -12.70 -9.44 -13.66
C ASN A 291 -12.49 -9.00 -12.19
N SER A 292 -12.91 -7.78 -11.83
CA SER A 292 -12.78 -7.22 -10.48
C SER A 292 -13.49 -8.04 -9.39
N PHE A 293 -14.48 -8.87 -9.73
CA PHE A 293 -15.13 -9.78 -8.78
C PHE A 293 -14.37 -11.10 -8.60
N LYS A 294 -13.57 -11.50 -9.60
CA LYS A 294 -12.64 -12.63 -9.52
C LYS A 294 -11.34 -12.24 -8.79
N TYR A 295 -10.88 -11.01 -9.02
CA TYR A 295 -9.70 -10.39 -8.40
C TYR A 295 -10.09 -9.11 -7.63
N PRO A 296 -10.71 -9.24 -6.44
CA PRO A 296 -11.25 -8.10 -5.70
C PRO A 296 -10.23 -7.40 -4.79
N VAL A 297 -8.94 -7.40 -5.14
CA VAL A 297 -7.89 -6.75 -4.30
C VAL A 297 -8.11 -5.23 -4.20
N PHE A 298 -8.69 -4.63 -5.25
CA PHE A 298 -9.13 -3.23 -5.24
C PHE A 298 -10.66 -3.10 -5.13
N HIS A 299 -11.34 -4.16 -4.71
CA HIS A 299 -12.81 -4.30 -4.68
C HIS A 299 -13.48 -4.28 -6.07
N GLY A 300 -14.78 -4.60 -6.08
CA GLY A 300 -15.64 -4.50 -7.26
C GLY A 300 -16.85 -3.59 -6.99
N GLY A 301 -17.46 -3.08 -8.07
CA GLY A 301 -18.68 -2.28 -7.99
C GLY A 301 -18.46 -0.82 -7.52
N PRO A 302 -19.50 -0.15 -6.98
CA PRO A 302 -19.48 1.29 -6.68
C PRO A 302 -18.48 1.73 -5.61
N ARG A 303 -17.94 0.78 -4.84
CA ARG A 303 -16.94 1.01 -3.79
C ARG A 303 -15.54 0.54 -4.21
N ILE A 304 -15.28 0.46 -5.52
CA ILE A 304 -13.95 0.19 -6.05
C ILE A 304 -12.93 1.21 -5.50
N CYS A 305 -11.72 0.75 -5.21
CA CYS A 305 -10.68 1.58 -4.63
C CYS A 305 -10.35 2.77 -5.53
N LEU A 306 -10.58 3.98 -5.01
CA LEU A 306 -10.30 5.24 -5.69
C LEU A 306 -8.80 5.37 -6.06
N GLY A 307 -7.91 4.79 -5.25
CA GLY A 307 -6.47 4.89 -5.40
C GLY A 307 -5.83 3.85 -6.32
N LYS A 308 -6.60 2.97 -6.97
CA LYS A 308 -6.06 1.81 -7.73
C LYS A 308 -4.95 2.19 -8.72
N GLU A 309 -5.22 3.13 -9.63
CA GLU A 309 -4.27 3.51 -10.68
C GLU A 309 -3.02 4.20 -10.11
N MET A 310 -3.22 5.01 -9.06
CA MET A 310 -2.13 5.66 -8.33
C MET A 310 -1.25 4.63 -7.64
N ALA A 311 -1.85 3.63 -6.97
CA ALA A 311 -1.14 2.57 -6.28
C ALA A 311 -0.29 1.76 -7.26
N TYR A 312 -0.85 1.30 -8.39
CA TYR A 312 -0.05 0.60 -9.41
C TYR A 312 1.09 1.45 -9.96
N THR A 313 0.86 2.74 -10.19
CA THR A 313 1.89 3.66 -10.68
C THR A 313 3.03 3.80 -9.66
N GLN A 314 2.71 4.00 -8.38
CA GLN A 314 3.69 4.11 -7.31
C GLN A 314 4.44 2.78 -7.08
N MET A 315 3.71 1.66 -7.06
CA MET A 315 4.33 0.34 -6.89
C MET A 315 5.28 0.01 -8.05
N LYS A 316 4.88 0.25 -9.30
CA LYS A 316 5.76 0.05 -10.46
C LYS A 316 7.01 0.93 -10.40
N LEU A 317 6.84 2.21 -10.06
CA LEU A 317 7.95 3.15 -9.94
C LEU A 317 8.99 2.67 -8.91
N VAL A 318 8.54 2.35 -7.69
CA VAL A 318 9.42 1.88 -6.62
C VAL A 318 10.04 0.53 -6.97
N ALA A 319 9.23 -0.42 -7.44
CA ALA A 319 9.68 -1.76 -7.77
C ALA A 319 10.71 -1.77 -8.89
N ALA A 320 10.44 -1.06 -9.99
CA ALA A 320 11.34 -0.96 -11.12
C ALA A 320 12.69 -0.39 -10.70
N THR A 321 12.69 0.73 -9.96
CA THR A 321 13.94 1.38 -9.52
C THR A 321 14.75 0.50 -8.57
N ILE A 322 14.12 -0.15 -7.58
CA ILE A 322 14.86 -1.05 -6.67
C ILE A 322 15.42 -2.25 -7.43
N ILE A 323 14.63 -2.89 -8.30
CA ILE A 323 15.06 -4.09 -9.06
C ILE A 323 16.22 -3.75 -10.00
N GLU A 324 16.15 -2.60 -10.68
CA GLU A 324 17.17 -2.11 -11.61
C GLU A 324 18.49 -1.77 -10.89
N MET A 325 18.42 -1.17 -9.70
CA MET A 325 19.60 -0.65 -8.98
C MET A 325 20.21 -1.62 -7.96
N PHE A 326 19.43 -2.54 -7.42
CA PHE A 326 19.84 -3.39 -6.30
C PHE A 326 19.52 -4.87 -6.53
N GLU A 327 20.37 -5.73 -5.98
CA GLU A 327 20.04 -7.09 -5.61
C GLU A 327 19.51 -7.07 -4.16
N VAL A 328 18.29 -7.57 -3.96
CA VAL A 328 17.59 -7.58 -2.67
C VAL A 328 17.64 -8.99 -2.10
N GLU A 329 18.42 -9.17 -1.03
CA GLU A 329 18.54 -10.43 -0.31
C GLU A 329 17.70 -10.38 0.97
N VAL A 330 16.69 -11.24 1.09
CA VAL A 330 15.87 -11.34 2.31
C VAL A 330 16.64 -12.13 3.38
N VAL A 331 16.83 -11.52 4.56
CA VAL A 331 17.69 -12.08 5.62
C VAL A 331 16.95 -13.09 6.50
N ALA A 332 15.62 -12.97 6.60
CA ALA A 332 14.83 -13.85 7.45
C ALA A 332 14.83 -15.30 6.94
N LYS A 333 14.95 -16.28 7.85
CA LYS A 333 14.82 -17.72 7.57
C LYS A 333 13.36 -18.07 7.22
N THR A 334 12.92 -17.63 6.06
CA THR A 334 11.61 -17.95 5.50
C THR A 334 11.75 -18.80 4.25
N SER A 335 10.68 -19.46 3.86
CA SER A 335 10.60 -20.15 2.57
C SER A 335 9.23 -19.88 1.98
N GLU A 336 9.06 -20.11 0.68
CA GLU A 336 7.75 -19.99 0.05
C GLU A 336 6.67 -20.88 0.72
N LYS A 337 7.09 -22.04 1.25
CA LYS A 337 6.21 -22.97 2.00
C LYS A 337 5.96 -22.56 3.46
N SER A 338 6.76 -21.63 3.99
CA SER A 338 6.66 -21.10 5.33
C SER A 338 6.85 -19.58 5.27
N PRO A 339 5.82 -18.85 4.80
CA PRO A 339 5.89 -17.40 4.69
C PRO A 339 6.08 -16.76 6.08
N PRO A 340 6.60 -15.52 6.13
CA PRO A 340 6.65 -14.74 7.35
C PRO A 340 5.31 -14.72 8.06
N GLU A 341 5.35 -14.69 9.39
CA GLU A 341 4.15 -14.38 10.17
C GLU A 341 3.62 -13.01 9.74
N HIS A 342 2.30 -12.88 9.65
CA HIS A 342 1.66 -11.62 9.33
C HIS A 342 0.96 -11.07 10.58
N VAL A 343 0.96 -9.74 10.71
CA VAL A 343 0.13 -9.05 11.69
C VAL A 343 -1.12 -8.58 10.96
N LEU A 344 -2.28 -9.09 11.39
CA LEU A 344 -3.56 -8.58 10.94
C LEU A 344 -3.90 -7.31 11.73
N SER A 345 -3.47 -6.16 11.23
CA SER A 345 -3.97 -4.84 11.64
C SER A 345 -5.12 -4.46 10.69
N LEU A 346 -5.22 -3.19 10.28
CA LEU A 346 -6.06 -2.76 9.16
C LEU A 346 -5.53 -3.29 7.81
N THR A 347 -4.22 -3.52 7.71
CA THR A 347 -3.57 -4.18 6.58
C THR A 347 -2.77 -5.41 7.03
N MET A 348 -2.53 -6.34 6.10
CA MET A 348 -1.70 -7.52 6.29
C MET A 348 -0.22 -7.15 6.17
N ARG A 349 0.46 -6.92 7.29
CA ARG A 349 1.89 -6.57 7.31
C ARG A 349 2.75 -7.77 7.65
N ILE A 350 3.99 -7.80 7.19
CA ILE A 350 4.98 -8.77 7.66
C ILE A 350 5.33 -8.43 9.10
N LYS A 351 5.15 -9.40 10.00
CA LYS A 351 5.52 -9.26 11.41
C LYS A 351 7.02 -9.02 11.50
N ASP A 352 7.40 -8.05 12.32
CA ASP A 352 8.80 -7.64 12.54
C ASP A 352 9.51 -7.06 11.30
N GLY A 353 8.75 -6.73 10.24
CA GLY A 353 9.26 -6.07 9.04
C GLY A 353 9.92 -7.01 8.02
N LEU A 354 10.33 -6.44 6.88
CA LEU A 354 11.05 -7.18 5.84
C LEU A 354 12.54 -6.84 5.91
N MET A 355 13.28 -7.61 6.69
CA MET A 355 14.72 -7.43 6.83
C MET A 355 15.45 -7.86 5.56
N VAL A 356 16.13 -6.91 4.91
CA VAL A 356 16.88 -7.14 3.67
C VAL A 356 18.32 -6.66 3.78
N LYS A 357 19.17 -7.31 3.00
CA LYS A 357 20.50 -6.86 2.65
C LYS A 357 20.49 -6.43 1.19
N LEU A 358 21.06 -5.26 0.90
CA LEU A 358 21.05 -4.67 -0.43
C LEU A 358 22.47 -4.68 -0.99
N THR A 359 22.62 -5.14 -2.23
CA THR A 359 23.88 -5.03 -2.98
C THR A 359 23.60 -4.21 -4.23
N LYS A 360 24.39 -3.18 -4.50
CA LYS A 360 24.27 -2.39 -5.72
C LYS A 360 24.62 -3.25 -6.93
N ARG A 361 23.84 -3.13 -8.01
CA ARG A 361 24.09 -3.83 -9.28
C ARG A 361 25.15 -3.15 -10.13
#